data_AF-A0A259JXF5-F1
#
_entry.id   AF-A0A259JXF5-F1
#
_cell.length_a   1.000
_cell.length_b   1.000
_cell.length_c   1.000
_cell.angle_alpha   90.00
_cell.angle_beta   90.00
_cell.angle_gamma   90.00
#
_symmetry.space_group_name_H-M   'P 1'
#
loop_
_entity.id
_entity.type
_entity.pdbx_description
1 polymer ?
#
loop_
_entity_poly.entity_id
_entity_poly.type
_entity_poly.pdbx_seq_one_letter_code
_entity_poly.pdbx_strand_id
1 'polypeptide(L)' 'MRVLVATDAWHPQINGVVRSLEHTAREAEALGAEMMFLSPQGFKTVPLPTYQEIRLALATPRMIMRRIEAMRPDFVHV' A
#
# COMPACT_ATOMS: atom_id res chain seq x y z
N MET A 1 2.76 17.14 -3.33
CA MET A 1 2.26 16.65 -2.03
C MET A 1 2.49 15.15 -1.92
N ARG A 2 2.65 14.59 -0.73
CA ARG A 2 2.92 13.17 -0.51
C ARG A 2 1.70 12.46 0.05
N VAL A 3 1.17 11.49 -0.69
CA VAL A 3 0.00 10.70 -0.29
C VAL A 3 0.44 9.27 -0.02
N LEU A 4 0.23 8.79 1.19
CA LEU A 4 0.44 7.39 1.53
C LEU A 4 -0.83 6.60 1.27
N VAL A 5 -0.78 5.63 0.38
CA VAL A 5 -1.85 4.65 0.16
C VAL A 5 -1.55 3.40 0.99
N ALA A 6 -2.40 3.10 1.97
CA ALA A 6 -2.35 1.84 2.71
C ALA A 6 -3.27 0.83 2.01
N THR A 7 -2.70 -0.23 1.44
CA THR A 7 -3.46 -1.23 0.68
C THR A 7 -2.91 -2.63 0.92
N ASP A 8 -3.79 -3.64 0.93
CA ASP A 8 -3.40 -5.04 0.92
C ASP A 8 -3.11 -5.57 -0.50
N ALA A 9 -3.51 -4.82 -1.54
CA ALA A 9 -3.35 -5.16 -2.94
C ALA A 9 -2.22 -4.32 -3.57
N TRP A 10 -1.03 -4.91 -3.68
CA TRP A 10 0.10 -4.33 -4.41
C TRP A 10 0.92 -5.42 -5.11
N HIS A 11 1.90 -5.01 -5.91
CA HIS A 11 2.85 -5.94 -6.54
C HIS A 11 3.45 -6.91 -5.51
N PRO A 12 3.60 -8.21 -5.86
CA PRO A 12 3.51 -8.81 -7.21
C PRO A 12 2.09 -9.21 -7.66
N GLN A 13 1.03 -8.93 -6.89
CA GLN A 13 -0.33 -9.25 -7.30
C GLN A 13 -0.74 -8.36 -8.49
N ILE A 14 -1.43 -8.95 -9.48
CA ILE A 14 -1.97 -8.21 -10.63
C ILE A 14 -3.48 -8.43 -10.63
N ASN A 15 -4.22 -7.46 -10.07
CA ASN A 15 -5.69 -7.47 -10.04
C ASN A 15 -6.25 -6.09 -10.44
N GLY A 16 -7.57 -5.95 -10.44
CA GLY A 16 -8.23 -4.68 -10.78
C GLY A 16 -7.85 -3.53 -9.86
N VAL A 17 -7.66 -3.78 -8.56
CA VAL A 17 -7.26 -2.76 -7.57
C VAL A 17 -5.86 -2.25 -7.85
N VAL A 18 -4.90 -3.15 -8.07
CA VAL A 18 -3.50 -2.78 -8.39
C VAL A 18 -3.46 -1.91 -9.64
N ARG A 19 -4.18 -2.28 -10.69
CA ARG A 19 -4.26 -1.47 -11.92
C ARG A 19 -4.85 -0.09 -11.64
N SER A 20 -5.97 -0.02 -10.92
CA SER A 20 -6.58 1.28 -10.57
C SER A 20 -5.61 2.16 -9.78
N LEU A 21 -4.91 1.60 -8.80
CA LEU A 21 -3.92 2.33 -8.01
C LEU A 21 -2.69 2.77 -8.83
N GLU A 22 -2.22 1.95 -9.76
CA GLU A 22 -1.15 2.33 -10.70
C GLU A 22 -1.57 3.48 -11.61
N HIS A 23 -2.81 3.43 -12.13
CA HIS A 23 -3.38 4.53 -12.92
C HIS A 23 -3.52 5.79 -12.05
N THR A 24 -4.08 5.68 -10.84
CA THR A 24 -4.18 6.82 -9.92
C THR A 24 -2.82 7.42 -9.59
N ALA A 25 -1.79 6.60 -9.34
CA ALA A 25 -0.43 7.08 -9.09
C ALA A 25 0.14 7.84 -10.29
N ARG A 26 -0.05 7.33 -11.50
CA ARG A 26 0.40 7.99 -12.74
C ARG A 26 -0.28 9.34 -12.95
N GLU A 27 -1.60 9.39 -12.80
CA GLU A 27 -2.35 10.65 -12.98
C GLU A 27 -2.07 11.64 -11.84
N ALA A 28 -1.85 11.16 -10.62
CA ALA A 28 -1.49 11.98 -9.46
C ALA A 28 -0.11 12.64 -9.64
N GLU A 29 0.85 11.95 -10.24
CA GLU A 29 2.16 12.51 -10.57
C GLU A 29 2.03 13.73 -11.50
N ALA A 30 1.15 13.65 -12.51
CA ALA A 30 0.86 14.78 -13.41
C ALA A 30 0.23 15.99 -12.68
N LEU A 31 -0.36 15.78 -11.50
CA LEU A 31 -0.92 16.82 -10.63
C LEU A 31 0.07 17.30 -9.55
N GLY A 32 1.33 16.84 -9.58
CA GLY A 32 2.34 17.19 -8.58
C GLY A 32 2.18 16.48 -7.24
N ALA A 33 1.46 15.35 -7.22
CA ALA A 33 1.32 14.48 -6.07
C ALA A 33 2.18 13.22 -6.22
N GLU A 34 2.94 12.90 -5.18
CA GLU A 34 3.73 11.68 -5.06
C GLU A 34 2.91 10.66 -4.24
N MET A 35 2.57 9.53 -4.86
CA MET A 35 1.91 8.42 -4.18
C MET A 35 2.94 7.41 -3.69
N MET A 36 2.92 7.14 -2.39
CA MET A 36 3.71 6.11 -1.73
C MET A 36 2.79 4.98 -1.30
N PHE A 37 3.28 3.74 -1.30
CA PHE A 37 2.44 2.57 -1.01
C PHE A 37 2.92 1.85 0.25
N LEU A 38 2.04 1.77 1.24
CA LEU A 38 2.18 0.90 2.40
C LEU A 38 1.43 -0.40 2.11
N SER A 39 2.17 -1.41 1.65
CA SER A 39 1.65 -2.71 1.25
C SER A 39 2.09 -3.84 2.20
N PRO A 40 1.63 -5.09 2.01
CA PRO A 40 2.11 -6.24 2.76
C PRO A 40 3.62 -6.53 2.58
N GLN A 41 4.28 -5.89 1.62
CA GLN A 41 5.70 -6.07 1.36
C GLN A 41 6.54 -5.76 2.61
N GLY A 42 7.45 -6.68 2.97
CA GLY A 42 8.30 -6.53 4.15
C GLY A 42 7.60 -6.79 5.49
N PHE A 43 6.39 -7.34 5.48
CA PHE A 43 5.76 -7.97 6.65
C PHE A 43 5.80 -9.48 6.54
N LYS A 44 5.75 -10.19 7.68
CA LYS A 44 5.38 -11.60 7.67
C LYS A 44 3.92 -11.69 7.21
N THR A 45 3.60 -12.68 6.37
CA THR A 45 2.23 -12.83 5.85
C THR A 45 1.68 -14.23 6.06
N VAL A 46 0.38 -14.33 6.32
CA VAL A 46 -0.38 -15.59 6.39
C VAL A 46 -1.41 -15.64 5.26
N PRO A 47 -1.69 -16.81 4.67
CA PRO A 47 -2.77 -16.95 3.71
C PRO A 47 -4.13 -16.77 4.41
N LEU A 48 -5.09 -16.13 3.74
CA LEU A 48 -6.47 -16.10 4.23
C LEU A 48 -7.06 -17.53 4.20
N PRO A 49 -7.87 -17.95 5.20
CA PRO A 49 -8.38 -19.33 5.26
C PRO A 49 -9.16 -19.79 4.02
N THR A 50 -9.93 -18.89 3.41
CA THR A 50 -10.81 -19.19 2.27
C THR A 50 -10.27 -18.72 0.91
N TYR A 51 -9.27 -17.83 0.90
CA TYR A 51 -8.62 -17.30 -0.32
C TYR A 51 -7.11 -17.27 -0.10
N GLN A 52 -6.45 -18.40 -0.27
CA GLN A 52 -5.03 -18.56 0.10
C GLN A 52 -4.07 -17.72 -0.74
N GLU A 53 -4.50 -17.28 -1.92
CA GLU A 53 -3.80 -16.32 -2.76
C GLU A 53 -3.71 -14.93 -2.13
N ILE A 54 -4.62 -14.59 -1.20
CA ILE A 54 -4.59 -13.33 -0.46
C ILE A 54 -3.67 -13.51 0.76
N ARG A 55 -2.61 -12.70 0.79
CA ARG A 55 -1.58 -12.73 1.84
C ARG A 55 -1.80 -11.58 2.82
N LEU A 56 -2.33 -11.89 4.00
CA LEU A 56 -2.57 -10.91 5.05
C LEU A 56 -1.26 -10.54 5.75
N ALA A 57 -0.96 -9.24 5.85
CA ALA A 57 0.20 -8.73 6.57
C ALA A 57 0.01 -8.84 8.08
N LEU A 58 0.95 -9.51 8.76
CA LEU A 58 1.07 -9.49 10.22
C LEU A 58 1.79 -8.20 10.64
N ALA A 59 1.07 -7.09 10.57
CA ALA A 59 1.55 -5.77 10.96
C ALA A 59 1.13 -5.44 12.40
N THR A 60 1.99 -4.71 13.11
CA THR A 60 1.65 -4.07 14.39
C THR A 60 1.60 -2.56 14.22
N PRO A 61 0.84 -1.81 15.06
CA PRO A 61 0.82 -0.35 14.99
C PRO A 61 2.22 0.27 15.00
N ARG A 62 3.14 -0.25 15.82
CA ARG A 62 4.53 0.23 15.87
C ARG A 62 5.27 0.05 14.55
N MET A 63 5.08 -1.07 13.86
CA MET A 63 5.72 -1.32 12.56
C MET A 63 5.17 -0.43 11.44
N ILE A 64 3.88 -0.10 11.52
CA ILE A 64 3.21 0.83 10.60
C ILE A 64 3.70 2.24 10.85
N MET A 65 3.69 2.71 12.11
CA MET A 65 4.17 4.03 12.49
C MET A 65 5.60 4.30 12.05
N ARG A 66 6.52 3.34 12.25
CA ARG A 66 7.92 3.49 11.78
C ARG A 66 8.03 3.73 10.28
N ARG A 67 7.15 3.12 9.47
CA ARG A 67 7.12 3.33 8.02
C ARG A 67 6.52 4.68 7.66
N ILE A 68 5.42 5.05 8.31
CA ILE A 68 4.79 6.37 8.15
C ILE A 68 5.78 7.50 8.50
N GLU A 69 6.49 7.38 9.61
CA GLU A 69 7.52 8.33 10.06
C GLU A 69 8.68 8.45 9.06
N ALA A 70 9.06 7.35 8.41
CA ALA A 70 10.11 7.37 7.37
C ALA A 70 9.63 8.04 6.08
N MET A 71 8.38 7.80 5.67
CA MET A 71 7.79 8.34 4.44
C MET A 71 7.37 9.81 4.59
N ARG A 72 6.99 10.23 5.81
CA ARG A 72 6.49 11.57 6.15
C ARG A 72 5.39 12.06 5.18
N PRO A 73 4.29 11.30 4.99
CA PRO A 73 3.22 11.71 4.09
C PRO A 73 2.47 12.93 4.63
N ASP A 74 1.89 13.70 3.72
CA ASP A 74 0.96 14.79 4.03
C ASP A 74 -0.47 14.24 4.25
N PHE A 75 -0.82 13.16 3.55
CA PHE A 75 -2.15 12.52 3.61
C PHE A 75 -2.06 11.00 3.61
N VAL A 76 -3.07 10.34 4.19
CA VAL A 76 -3.24 8.88 4.15
C VAL A 76 -4.55 8.53 3.43
N HIS A 77 -4.47 7.58 2.50
CA HIS A 77 -5.59 7.00 1.76
C HIS A 77 -5.64 5.49 2.03
N VAL A 78 -6.84 4.92 2.18
CA VAL A 78 -7.08 3.50 2.52
C VAL A 78 -8.10 2.94 1.56
#